data_AF-L5LXY2-F1
#
_entry.id   AF-L5LXY2-F1
#
_cell.length_a   1.000
_cell.length_b   1.000
_cell.length_c   1.000
_cell.angle_alpha   90.00
_cell.angle_beta   90.00
_cell.angle_gamma   90.00
#
_symmetry.space_group_name_H-M   'P 1'
#
loop_
_entity.id
_entity.type
_entity.pdbx_description
1 polymer ?
#
loop_
_entity_poly.entity_id
_entity_poly.type
_entity_poly.pdbx_seq_one_letter_code
_entity_poly.pdbx_strand_id
1 'polypeptide(L)'
;MFTESLVQGSILKEVLETLKNLISEACWDISSSSVNLQSVDSSHVSLVQLTLRSEGCDRNLARGVNLTSMSEILNCAGNEDITTLRAEDNADTLAPVFEAPHQEKVPDCEMKLMDLDVAQLGIPEQEDSCVVKILPSGEFARVCRDLSHTGDVLEFPVQNME
;
A
#
# COMPACT_ATOMS: atom_id res chain seq x y z
N MET A 1 -3.97 2.84 -22.77
CA MET A 1 -4.95 2.16 -21.90
C MET A 1 -4.17 1.23 -21.01
N PHE A 2 -4.14 1.53 -19.72
CA PHE A 2 -3.50 0.72 -18.70
C PHE A 2 -4.55 -0.20 -18.08
N THR A 3 -4.25 -1.50 -18.05
CA THR A 3 -5.10 -2.52 -17.42
C THR A 3 -4.19 -3.42 -16.61
N GLU A 4 -4.11 -3.20 -15.31
CA GLU A 4 -3.40 -4.09 -14.41
C GLU A 4 -4.37 -4.96 -13.64
N SER A 5 -4.27 -6.27 -13.84
CA SER A 5 -5.01 -7.25 -13.05
C SER A 5 -4.21 -7.59 -11.79
N LEU A 6 -4.74 -7.24 -10.62
CA LEU A 6 -4.21 -7.74 -9.37
C LEU A 6 -4.97 -9.03 -9.00
N VAL A 7 -4.21 -10.12 -8.88
CA VAL A 7 -4.76 -11.49 -8.74
C VAL A 7 -5.47 -11.71 -7.40
N GLN A 8 -5.28 -10.83 -6.40
CA GLN A 8 -5.92 -10.98 -5.10
C GLN A 8 -6.27 -9.62 -4.47
N GLY A 9 -7.54 -9.19 -4.61
CA GLY A 9 -8.02 -7.91 -4.09
C GLY A 9 -7.95 -7.78 -2.57
N SER A 10 -8.05 -8.90 -1.83
CA SER A 10 -7.95 -8.92 -0.37
C SER A 10 -6.61 -8.41 0.17
N ILE A 11 -5.49 -8.75 -0.49
CA ILE A 11 -4.16 -8.26 -0.07
C ILE A 11 -4.07 -6.74 -0.25
N LEU A 12 -4.49 -6.23 -1.41
CA LEU A 12 -4.46 -4.79 -1.67
C LEU A 12 -5.33 -4.01 -0.67
N LYS A 13 -6.50 -4.56 -0.34
CA LYS A 13 -7.40 -4.02 0.66
C LYS A 13 -6.77 -3.97 2.05
N GLU A 14 -6.15 -5.06 2.51
CA GLU A 14 -5.46 -5.09 3.81
C GLU A 14 -4.29 -4.10 3.88
N VAL A 15 -3.50 -4.01 2.80
CA VAL A 15 -2.39 -3.04 2.72
C VAL A 15 -2.94 -1.61 2.78
N LEU A 16 -3.95 -1.26 1.97
CA LEU A 16 -4.52 0.09 1.95
C LEU A 16 -5.21 0.47 3.26
N GLU A 17 -5.92 -0.46 3.89
CA GLU A 17 -6.53 -0.26 5.22
C GLU A 17 -5.47 0.04 6.29
N THR A 18 -4.27 -0.53 6.15
CA THR A 18 -3.13 -0.24 7.04
C THR A 18 -2.52 1.12 6.72
N LEU A 19 -2.30 1.43 5.45
CA LEU A 19 -1.60 2.65 5.02
C LEU A 19 -2.43 3.93 5.17
N LYS A 20 -3.74 3.87 4.97
CA LYS A 20 -4.62 5.07 5.02
C LYS A 20 -4.60 5.80 6.35
N ASN A 21 -4.18 5.14 7.44
CA ASN A 21 -4.06 5.74 8.77
C ASN A 21 -2.74 6.51 8.96
N LEU A 22 -1.75 6.30 8.07
CA LEU A 22 -0.44 6.93 8.11
C LEU A 22 -0.28 8.01 7.03
N ILE A 23 -0.81 7.74 5.84
CA ILE A 23 -0.71 8.58 4.66
C ILE A 23 -2.08 8.74 4.00
N SER A 24 -2.46 9.97 3.66
CA SER A 24 -3.76 10.28 3.02
C SER A 24 -3.70 10.10 1.50
N GLU A 25 -2.58 10.48 0.91
CA GLU A 25 -2.38 10.60 -0.53
C GLU A 25 -1.00 10.06 -0.88
N ALA A 26 -0.89 9.35 -2.01
CA ALA A 26 0.37 8.85 -2.48
C ALA A 26 0.36 8.68 -4.00
N CYS A 27 1.54 8.77 -4.60
CA CYS A 27 1.74 8.45 -6.00
C CYS A 27 2.14 6.98 -6.16
N TRP A 28 1.39 6.27 -7.01
CA TRP A 28 1.66 4.91 -7.41
C TRP A 28 2.51 4.96 -8.68
N ASP A 29 3.80 4.62 -8.53
CA ASP A 29 4.77 4.53 -9.61
C ASP A 29 4.78 3.11 -10.18
N ILE A 30 4.10 2.96 -11.29
CA ILE A 30 3.89 1.70 -11.97
C ILE A 30 4.96 1.53 -13.03
N SER A 31 5.68 0.42 -12.94
CA SER A 31 6.72 -0.01 -13.88
C SER A 31 6.36 -1.37 -14.49
N SER A 32 7.16 -1.85 -15.43
CA SER A 32 6.88 -3.13 -16.11
C SER A 32 6.86 -4.37 -15.22
N SER A 33 7.54 -4.31 -14.07
CA SER A 33 7.73 -5.45 -13.16
C SER A 33 7.20 -5.20 -11.74
N SER A 34 6.84 -3.95 -11.41
CA SER A 34 6.33 -3.63 -10.09
C SER A 34 5.54 -2.34 -10.05
N VAL A 35 4.65 -2.28 -9.07
CA VAL A 35 3.96 -1.09 -8.62
C VAL A 35 4.61 -0.65 -7.31
N ASN A 36 5.17 0.55 -7.30
CA ASN A 36 5.87 1.10 -6.16
C ASN A 36 5.10 2.28 -5.58
N LEU A 37 5.14 2.41 -4.25
CA LEU A 37 4.63 3.57 -3.54
C LEU A 37 5.65 3.95 -2.50
N GLN A 38 6.00 5.22 -2.45
CA GLN A 38 6.82 5.77 -1.38
C GLN A 38 6.21 7.09 -0.91
N SER A 39 6.01 7.22 0.40
CA SER A 39 5.45 8.43 0.99
C SER A 39 5.89 8.56 2.45
N VAL A 40 5.90 9.78 2.95
CA VAL A 40 6.20 10.11 4.34
C VAL A 40 4.91 10.40 5.09
N ASP A 41 4.86 10.04 6.36
CA ASP A 41 3.71 10.37 7.20
C ASP A 41 3.57 11.90 7.38
N SER A 42 2.43 12.33 7.91
CA SER A 42 2.14 13.77 8.12
C SER A 42 3.15 14.50 9.02
N SER A 43 3.88 13.79 9.88
CA SER A 43 4.94 14.38 10.72
C SER A 43 6.31 14.39 10.04
N HIS A 44 6.45 13.79 8.85
CA HIS A 44 7.70 13.61 8.11
C HIS A 44 8.79 12.85 8.89
N VAL A 45 8.39 11.95 9.80
CA VAL A 45 9.31 11.14 10.62
C VAL A 45 9.40 9.70 10.11
N SER A 46 8.30 9.16 9.59
CA SER A 46 8.18 7.78 9.14
C SER A 46 8.06 7.70 7.62
N LEU A 47 8.95 6.94 7.00
CA LEU A 47 8.88 6.60 5.57
C LEU A 47 8.11 5.30 5.38
N VAL A 48 7.09 5.34 4.53
CA VAL A 48 6.39 4.17 4.02
C VAL A 48 6.93 3.86 2.63
N GLN A 49 7.39 2.63 2.41
CA GLN A 49 7.73 2.11 1.10
C GLN A 49 7.02 0.78 0.85
N LEU A 50 6.29 0.70 -0.26
CA LEU A 50 5.57 -0.48 -0.71
C LEU A 50 6.04 -0.85 -2.13
N THR A 51 6.28 -2.13 -2.35
CA THR A 51 6.56 -2.68 -3.68
C THR A 51 5.68 -3.90 -3.89
N LEU A 52 4.73 -3.79 -4.80
CA LEU A 52 3.92 -4.91 -5.28
C LEU A 52 4.54 -5.40 -6.58
N ARG A 53 4.96 -6.66 -6.63
CA ARG A 53 5.45 -7.26 -7.88
C ARG A 53 4.26 -7.55 -8.78
N SER A 54 4.36 -7.08 -10.02
CA SER A 54 3.31 -7.20 -11.03
C SER A 54 3.99 -7.43 -12.37
N GLU A 55 3.43 -8.32 -13.18
CA GLU A 55 3.89 -8.54 -14.55
C GLU A 55 2.76 -8.02 -15.45
N GLY A 56 2.95 -6.90 -16.16
CA GLY A 56 1.88 -6.47 -17.07
C GLY A 56 1.82 -5.01 -17.51
N CYS A 57 2.72 -4.13 -17.07
CA CYS A 57 2.72 -2.75 -17.59
C CYS A 57 3.75 -2.55 -18.70
N ASP A 58 3.32 -2.14 -19.89
CA ASP A 58 4.24 -1.86 -21.00
C ASP A 58 4.96 -0.50 -20.86
N ARG A 59 4.56 0.35 -19.91
CA ARG A 59 5.03 1.74 -19.78
C ARG A 59 5.13 2.17 -18.31
N ASN A 60 6.03 3.09 -18.01
CA ASN A 60 6.08 3.70 -16.70
C ASN A 60 4.97 4.74 -16.56
N LEU A 61 4.19 4.66 -15.48
CA LEU A 61 3.07 5.55 -15.19
C LEU A 61 3.07 5.96 -13.72
N ALA A 62 2.85 7.24 -13.47
CA ALA A 62 2.65 7.78 -12.13
C ALA A 62 1.17 8.12 -11.93
N ARG A 63 0.57 7.65 -10.85
CA ARG A 63 -0.85 7.88 -10.56
C ARG A 63 -1.03 8.32 -9.11
N GLY A 64 -1.34 9.60 -8.91
CA GLY A 64 -1.70 10.12 -7.60
C GLY A 64 -3.09 9.69 -7.20
N VAL A 65 -3.22 9.07 -6.03
CA VAL A 65 -4.51 8.59 -5.50
C VAL A 65 -4.70 9.01 -4.05
N ASN A 66 -5.94 9.30 -3.70
CA ASN A 66 -6.35 9.38 -2.30
C ASN A 66 -6.57 7.97 -1.75
N LEU A 67 -5.77 7.58 -0.76
CA LEU A 67 -5.76 6.22 -0.22
C LEU A 67 -7.04 5.90 0.56
N THR A 68 -7.65 6.90 1.19
CA THR A 68 -8.94 6.74 1.88
C THR A 68 -10.05 6.39 0.88
N SER A 69 -10.18 7.16 -0.20
CA SER A 69 -11.17 6.90 -1.26
C SER A 69 -10.92 5.56 -1.96
N MET A 70 -9.67 5.22 -2.23
CA MET A 70 -9.32 3.94 -2.83
C MET A 70 -9.71 2.76 -1.91
N SER A 71 -9.45 2.87 -0.61
CA SER A 71 -9.84 1.86 0.39
C SER A 71 -11.36 1.68 0.47
N GLU A 72 -12.12 2.78 0.42
CA GLU A 72 -13.59 2.75 0.39
C GLU A 72 -14.13 2.03 -0.86
N ILE A 73 -13.56 2.29 -2.03
CA ILE A 73 -13.95 1.62 -3.28
C ILE A 73 -13.61 0.12 -3.23
N LEU A 74 -12.43 -0.24 -2.74
CA LEU A 74 -12.04 -1.64 -2.60
C LEU A 74 -12.87 -2.40 -1.56
N ASN A 75 -13.55 -1.70 -0.64
CA ASN A 75 -14.50 -2.34 0.26
C ASN A 75 -15.74 -2.89 -0.46
N CYS A 76 -16.00 -2.48 -1.70
CA CYS A 76 -17.04 -3.06 -2.54
C CYS A 76 -16.67 -4.45 -3.10
N ALA A 77 -15.38 -4.80 -3.11
CA ALA A 77 -14.90 -6.11 -3.57
C ALA A 77 -15.06 -7.20 -2.50
N GLY A 78 -15.47 -8.39 -2.94
CA GLY A 78 -15.33 -9.61 -2.17
C GLY A 78 -13.87 -10.00 -1.98
N ASN A 79 -13.58 -10.77 -0.92
CA ASN A 79 -12.21 -11.18 -0.60
C ASN A 79 -11.57 -12.10 -1.67
N GLU A 80 -12.41 -12.81 -2.42
CA GLU A 80 -12.05 -13.74 -3.49
C GLU A 80 -12.17 -13.09 -4.89
N ASP A 81 -12.54 -11.81 -4.96
CA ASP A 81 -12.70 -11.13 -6.24
C ASP A 81 -11.34 -10.74 -6.82
N ILE A 82 -11.21 -10.91 -8.13
CA ILE A 82 -10.06 -10.40 -8.88
C ILE A 82 -10.28 -8.90 -9.07
N THR A 83 -9.31 -8.09 -8.64
CA THR A 83 -9.39 -6.63 -8.75
C THR A 83 -8.46 -6.15 -9.85
N THR A 84 -9.02 -5.54 -10.88
CA THR A 84 -8.25 -4.96 -11.99
C THR A 84 -8.32 -3.45 -11.93
N LEU A 85 -7.18 -2.77 -11.88
CA LEU A 85 -7.09 -1.33 -11.93
C LEU A 85 -6.98 -0.88 -13.39
N ARG A 86 -7.94 -0.05 -13.84
CA ARG A 86 -7.99 0.47 -15.21
C ARG A 86 -7.88 1.99 -15.20
N ALA A 87 -6.98 2.52 -16.01
CA ALA A 87 -6.89 3.95 -16.31
C ALA A 87 -6.48 4.16 -17.76
N GLU A 88 -6.96 5.22 -18.41
CA GLU A 88 -6.37 5.63 -19.69
C GLU A 88 -5.11 6.48 -19.47
N ASP A 89 -4.29 6.62 -20.50
CA ASP A 89 -2.97 7.26 -20.39
C ASP A 89 -3.08 8.72 -19.96
N ASN A 90 -4.13 9.42 -20.40
CA ASN A 90 -4.46 10.81 -20.06
C ASN A 90 -5.80 10.92 -19.30
N ALA A 91 -6.22 9.86 -18.60
CA ALA A 91 -7.43 9.93 -17.79
C ALA A 91 -7.17 10.70 -16.49
N ASP A 92 -8.15 11.51 -16.10
CA ASP A 92 -8.22 12.12 -14.76
C ASP A 92 -8.89 11.17 -13.75
N THR A 93 -9.19 9.93 -14.16
CA THR A 93 -9.89 8.94 -13.35
C THR A 93 -9.23 7.57 -13.40
N LEU A 94 -9.37 6.83 -12.31
CA LEU A 94 -9.00 5.43 -12.15
C LEU A 94 -10.28 4.65 -11.83
N ALA A 95 -10.50 3.55 -12.55
CA ALA A 95 -11.65 2.68 -12.39
C ALA A 95 -11.20 1.27 -11.97
N PRO A 96 -11.43 0.89 -10.70
CA PRO A 96 -11.29 -0.50 -10.28
C PRO A 96 -12.43 -1.35 -10.85
N VAL A 97 -12.08 -2.46 -11.48
CA VAL A 97 -13.02 -3.46 -12.02
C VAL A 97 -12.88 -4.72 -11.17
N PHE A 98 -14.01 -5.18 -10.63
CA PHE A 98 -14.05 -6.34 -9.75
C PHE A 98 -14.71 -7.51 -10.47
N GLU A 99 -14.01 -8.63 -10.58
CA GLU A 99 -14.49 -9.84 -11.23
C GLU A 99 -14.72 -10.92 -10.16
N ALA A 100 -16.00 -11.12 -9.81
CA ALA A 100 -16.40 -12.18 -8.91
C ALA A 100 -16.39 -13.53 -9.67
N PRO A 101 -15.88 -14.62 -9.06
CA PRO A 101 -15.89 -15.95 -9.67
C PRO A 101 -17.31 -16.49 -9.95
N HIS A 102 -18.36 -15.85 -9.44
CA HIS A 102 -19.77 -16.25 -9.59
C HIS A 102 -20.62 -15.25 -10.40
N GLN A 103 -19.99 -14.33 -11.15
CA GLN A 103 -20.65 -13.38 -12.05
C GLN A 103 -21.70 -12.45 -11.39
N GLU A 104 -21.54 -12.10 -10.11
CA GLU A 104 -22.26 -10.95 -9.57
C GLU A 104 -21.66 -9.66 -10.13
N LYS A 105 -22.52 -8.78 -10.65
CA LYS A 105 -22.12 -7.45 -11.10
C LYS A 105 -21.80 -6.58 -9.89
N VAL A 106 -20.53 -6.26 -9.70
CA VAL A 106 -20.09 -5.24 -8.75
C VAL A 106 -20.38 -3.86 -9.36
N PRO A 107 -20.78 -2.85 -8.57
CA PRO A 107 -21.00 -1.49 -9.08
C PRO A 107 -19.74 -0.92 -9.75
N ASP A 108 -19.96 -0.21 -10.86
CA ASP A 108 -18.91 0.58 -11.51
C ASP A 108 -18.52 1.75 -10.59
N CYS A 109 -17.31 1.69 -10.05
CA CYS A 109 -16.73 2.73 -9.20
C CYS A 109 -15.60 3.43 -9.95
N GLU A 110 -15.60 4.76 -9.90
CA GLU A 110 -14.50 5.58 -10.44
C GLU A 110 -14.03 6.56 -9.37
N MET A 111 -12.72 6.78 -9.30
CA MET A 111 -12.12 7.82 -8.49
C MET A 111 -11.34 8.81 -9.34
N LYS A 112 -11.29 10.06 -8.89
CA LYS A 112 -10.44 11.07 -9.50
C LYS A 112 -8.99 10.85 -9.09
N LEU A 113 -8.10 10.98 -10.07
CA LEU A 113 -6.67 11.02 -9.87
C LEU A 113 -6.24 12.40 -9.39
N MET A 114 -5.12 12.43 -8.70
CA MET A 114 -4.49 13.64 -8.19
C MET A 114 -3.17 13.87 -8.92
N ASP A 115 -2.86 15.13 -9.15
CA ASP A 115 -1.57 15.54 -9.70
C ASP A 115 -0.56 15.60 -8.55
N LEU A 116 0.18 14.49 -8.37
CA LEU A 116 1.17 14.32 -7.31
C LEU A 116 2.53 14.02 -7.93
N ASP A 117 3.56 14.71 -7.45
CA ASP A 117 4.93 14.43 -7.85
C ASP A 117 5.39 13.07 -7.32
N VAL A 118 6.09 12.31 -8.17
CA VAL A 118 6.79 11.09 -7.73
C VAL A 118 8.05 11.53 -7.00
N ALA A 119 7.99 11.55 -5.67
CA ALA A 119 9.15 11.81 -4.82
C ALA A 119 9.73 10.49 -4.31
N GLN A 120 10.88 10.08 -4.87
CA GLN A 120 11.65 8.96 -4.35
C GLN A 120 12.80 9.47 -3.47
N LEU A 121 12.72 9.17 -2.18
CA LEU A 121 13.79 9.31 -1.22
C LEU A 121 14.73 8.11 -1.33
N GLY A 122 16.01 8.39 -1.56
CA GLY A 122 17.05 7.37 -1.53
C GLY A 122 17.25 6.87 -0.10
N ILE A 123 17.04 5.58 0.11
CA ILE A 123 17.33 4.93 1.40
C ILE A 123 18.81 4.54 1.40
N PRO A 124 19.64 5.08 2.32
CA PRO A 124 21.04 4.69 2.41
C PRO A 124 21.15 3.26 2.92
N GLU A 125 22.06 2.47 2.33
CA GLU A 125 22.45 1.19 2.90
C GLU A 125 23.25 1.45 4.19
N GLN A 126 22.76 0.96 5.32
CA GLN A 126 23.44 1.02 6.61
C GLN A 126 23.57 -0.39 7.17
N GLU A 127 24.69 -0.68 7.82
CA GLU A 127 24.84 -1.93 8.57
C GLU A 127 23.99 -1.87 9.85
N ASP A 128 23.00 -2.75 9.94
CA ASP A 128 22.18 -2.89 11.13
C ASP A 128 23.03 -3.40 12.30
N SER A 129 23.02 -2.68 13.43
CA SER A 129 23.71 -3.12 14.64
C SER A 129 23.13 -4.40 15.25
N CYS A 130 21.86 -4.70 14.99
CA CYS A 130 21.18 -5.91 15.40
C CYS A 130 19.99 -6.21 14.47
N VAL A 131 19.75 -7.48 14.17
CA VAL A 131 18.57 -7.95 13.43
C VAL A 131 17.86 -9.03 14.24
N VAL A 132 16.69 -8.70 14.78
CA VAL A 132 15.83 -9.66 15.49
C VAL A 132 14.92 -10.36 14.47
N LYS A 133 15.28 -11.59 14.07
CA LYS A 133 14.62 -12.31 12.95
C LYS A 133 13.32 -13.04 13.29
N ILE A 134 13.04 -13.29 14.57
CA ILE A 134 11.94 -14.17 14.98
C ILE A 134 11.12 -13.46 16.05
N LEU A 135 10.12 -12.70 15.61
CA LEU A 135 9.04 -12.23 16.46
C LEU A 135 7.74 -12.41 15.68
N PRO A 136 6.77 -13.21 16.17
CA PRO A 136 5.45 -13.29 15.55
C PRO A 136 4.83 -11.89 15.50
N SER A 137 4.38 -11.44 14.33
CA SER A 137 3.82 -10.09 14.13
C SER A 137 2.64 -9.81 15.08
N GLY A 138 1.82 -10.82 15.36
CA GLY A 138 0.70 -10.72 16.31
C GLY A 138 1.16 -10.52 17.76
N GLU A 139 2.26 -11.13 18.16
CA GLU A 139 2.84 -10.93 19.49
C GLU A 139 3.46 -9.53 19.59
N PHE A 140 4.21 -9.11 18.57
CA PHE A 140 4.77 -7.76 18.51
C PHE A 140 3.67 -6.68 18.57
N ALA A 141 2.63 -6.82 17.74
CA ALA A 141 1.50 -5.89 17.72
C ALA A 141 0.79 -5.82 19.09
N ARG A 142 0.69 -6.95 19.79
CA ARG A 142 0.15 -6.99 21.16
C ARG A 142 1.06 -6.26 22.14
N VAL A 143 2.37 -6.51 22.11
CA VAL A 143 3.34 -5.81 22.97
C VAL A 143 3.28 -4.29 22.75
N CYS A 144 3.28 -3.83 21.50
CA CYS A 144 3.14 -2.40 21.19
C CYS A 144 1.84 -1.82 21.75
N ARG A 145 0.72 -2.52 21.61
CA ARG A 145 -0.59 -2.07 22.12
C ARG A 145 -0.61 -2.03 23.65
N ASP A 146 -0.19 -3.10 24.31
CA ASP A 146 -0.20 -3.21 25.77
C ASP A 146 0.70 -2.13 26.40
N LEU A 147 1.86 -1.85 25.81
CA LEU A 147 2.79 -0.83 26.29
C LEU A 147 2.40 0.60 25.93
N SER A 148 1.66 0.82 24.83
CA SER A 148 1.15 2.16 24.47
C SER A 148 0.21 2.77 25.52
N HIS A 149 -0.37 1.95 26.40
CA HIS A 149 -1.16 2.43 27.53
C HIS A 149 -0.31 2.95 28.70
N THR A 150 0.98 2.61 28.74
CA THR A 150 1.88 2.93 29.87
C THR A 150 2.69 4.19 29.62
N GLY A 151 3.05 4.47 28.36
CA GLY A 151 3.80 5.67 28.00
C GLY A 151 3.97 5.85 26.50
N ASP A 152 4.44 7.03 26.10
CA ASP A 152 4.56 7.45 24.69
C ASP A 152 5.86 6.97 24.02
N VAL A 153 6.82 6.50 24.79
CA VAL A 153 8.14 6.04 24.31
C VAL A 153 8.33 4.58 24.69
N LEU A 154 8.63 3.74 23.68
CA LEU A 154 9.02 2.35 23.87
C LEU A 154 10.51 2.20 23.53
N GLU A 155 11.29 1.70 24.48
CA GLU A 155 12.70 1.37 24.28
C GLU A 155 12.87 -0.15 24.12
N PHE A 156 13.61 -0.58 23.10
CA PHE A 156 13.94 -1.98 22.83
C PHE A 156 15.42 -2.24 23.15
N PRO A 157 15.78 -2.53 24.41
CA PRO A 157 17.16 -2.86 24.75
C PRO A 157 17.51 -4.23 24.16
N VAL A 158 18.58 -4.28 23.36
CA VAL A 158 19.13 -5.51 22.82
C VAL A 158 20.35 -5.91 23.64
N GLN A 159 20.33 -7.13 24.18
CA GLN A 159 21.49 -7.73 24.82
C GLN A 159 21.92 -8.94 24.00
N ASN A 160 23.15 -8.91 23.46
CA ASN A 160 23.75 -10.07 22.82
C ASN A 160 23.97 -11.14 23.89
N MET A 161 23.29 -12.29 23.77
CA MET A 161 23.64 -13.46 24.57
C MET A 161 24.91 -14.08 23.99
N GLU A 162 26.03 -13.92 24.70
CA GLU A 162 27.28 -14.66 24.46
C GLU A 162 27.11 -16.16 24.76
#